data_AF-A0A6A4G1J0-F1
#
_entry.id   AF-A0A6A4G1J0-F1
#
_cell.length_a   1.000
_cell.length_b   1.000
_cell.length_c   1.000
_cell.angle_alpha   90.00
_cell.angle_beta   90.00
_cell.angle_gamma   90.00
#
_symmetry.space_group_name_H-M   'P 1'
#
loop_
_entity.id
_entity.type
_entity.pdbx_description
1 polymer ?
#
loop_
_entity_poly.entity_id
_entity_poly.type
_entity_poly.pdbx_seq_one_letter_code
_entity_poly.pdbx_strand_id
1 'polypeptide(L)'
;MSPARSRSDGLGMVSEGLELPLDQLPPIDTNHIKILPMCWKNPVTGKLALQIHPSAIRAIHLPGGSKMTDLEEVRELVHRLQRPAIAPKYVYAHDWEEGDLVLFNNQGVIHSVVGAFGPDEKRLFRQCNLASSEGVMGPDGKLYE
;
A
#
# COMPACT_ATOMS: atom_id res chain seq x y z
N MET A 1 -8.35 13.61 -13.12
CA MET A 1 -8.19 12.83 -11.87
C MET A 1 -9.46 12.04 -11.64
N SER A 2 -9.38 10.78 -11.20
CA SER A 2 -10.57 9.97 -10.88
C SER A 2 -11.33 10.60 -9.71
N PRO A 3 -12.68 10.54 -9.70
CA PRO A 3 -13.48 11.00 -8.57
C PRO A 3 -13.51 10.00 -7.39
N ALA A 4 -12.92 8.80 -7.54
CA ALA A 4 -12.85 7.80 -6.48
C ALA A 4 -12.06 8.31 -5.28
N ARG A 5 -12.62 8.12 -4.08
CA ARG A 5 -12.04 8.61 -2.81
C ARG A 5 -11.21 7.55 -2.10
N SER A 6 -10.20 8.00 -1.36
CA SER A 6 -9.49 7.16 -0.39
C SER A 6 -10.31 7.00 0.89
N ARG A 7 -10.08 5.90 1.62
CA ARG A 7 -10.65 5.72 2.96
C ARG A 7 -10.03 6.72 3.93
N SER A 8 -10.82 7.16 4.90
CA SER A 8 -10.37 8.14 5.92
C SER A 8 -9.31 7.59 6.87
N ASP A 9 -9.13 6.27 6.92
CA ASP A 9 -8.13 5.60 7.75
C ASP A 9 -6.81 5.33 7.00
N GLY A 10 -6.67 5.82 5.77
CA GLY A 10 -5.47 5.66 4.95
C GLY A 10 -5.28 4.27 4.33
N LEU A 11 -6.23 3.34 4.50
CA LEU A 11 -6.12 1.97 4.03
C LEU A 11 -6.87 1.75 2.70
N GLY A 12 -6.37 2.38 1.64
CA GLY A 12 -6.84 2.17 0.27
C GLY A 12 -8.02 3.03 -0.17
N MET A 13 -8.78 2.53 -1.14
CA MET A 13 -9.86 3.27 -1.81
C MET A 13 -11.25 2.79 -1.36
N VAL A 14 -12.24 3.68 -1.44
CA VAL A 14 -13.66 3.37 -1.32
C VAL A 14 -14.16 2.88 -2.68
N SER A 15 -14.96 1.81 -2.70
CA SER A 15 -15.67 1.35 -3.88
C SER A 15 -17.08 1.95 -3.89
N GLU A 16 -17.27 3.00 -4.70
CA GLU A 16 -18.54 3.76 -4.76
C GLU A 16 -19.02 3.98 -6.21
N GLY A 17 -18.49 3.19 -7.16
CA GLY A 17 -18.82 3.31 -8.59
C GLY A 17 -18.27 4.58 -9.25
N LEU A 18 -17.33 5.26 -8.59
CA LEU A 18 -16.63 6.45 -9.08
C LEU A 18 -15.26 6.10 -9.69
N GLU A 19 -14.90 4.83 -9.73
CA GLU A 19 -13.74 4.32 -10.43
C GLU A 19 -13.87 4.60 -11.93
N LEU A 20 -12.75 4.95 -12.55
CA LEU A 20 -12.71 5.05 -14.00
C LEU A 20 -12.85 3.64 -14.61
N PRO A 21 -13.74 3.47 -15.60
CA PRO A 21 -13.77 2.27 -16.43
C PRO A 21 -12.41 2.00 -17.11
N LEU A 22 -12.12 0.73 -17.41
CA LEU A 22 -10.81 0.32 -17.94
C LEU A 22 -10.45 0.99 -19.27
N ASP A 23 -11.44 1.28 -20.12
CA ASP A 23 -11.28 1.95 -21.42
C ASP A 23 -10.99 3.46 -21.31
N GLN A 24 -11.20 4.05 -20.13
CA GLN A 24 -10.86 5.43 -19.81
C GLN A 24 -9.51 5.56 -19.08
N LEU A 25 -8.85 4.44 -18.76
CA LEU A 25 -7.52 4.45 -18.18
C LEU A 25 -6.45 4.69 -19.25
N PRO A 26 -5.32 5.30 -18.90
CA PRO A 26 -4.13 5.28 -19.76
C PRO A 26 -3.73 3.84 -20.13
N PRO A 27 -3.02 3.64 -21.26
CA PRO A 27 -2.55 2.32 -21.65
C PRO A 27 -1.80 1.61 -20.52
N ILE A 28 -2.20 0.38 -20.23
CA ILE A 28 -1.58 -0.45 -19.21
C ILE A 28 -0.55 -1.35 -19.90
N ASP A 29 0.73 -1.16 -19.55
CA ASP A 29 1.75 -2.14 -19.90
C ASP A 29 1.61 -3.36 -18.96
N THR A 30 1.31 -4.51 -19.54
CA THR A 30 1.16 -5.76 -18.79
C THR A 30 2.45 -6.19 -18.09
N ASN A 31 3.62 -5.76 -18.58
CA ASN A 31 4.91 -6.05 -17.96
C ASN A 31 5.11 -5.28 -16.64
N HIS A 32 4.35 -4.20 -16.43
CA HIS A 32 4.36 -3.44 -15.18
C HIS A 32 3.40 -4.01 -14.13
N ILE A 33 2.58 -5.01 -14.48
CA ILE A 33 1.69 -5.68 -13.51
C ILE A 33 2.53 -6.64 -12.66
N LYS A 34 2.52 -6.41 -11.35
CA LYS A 34 3.24 -7.24 -10.38
C LYS A 34 2.28 -8.20 -9.66
N ILE A 35 2.68 -9.46 -9.55
CA ILE A 35 1.99 -10.50 -8.78
C ILE A 35 2.91 -10.89 -7.63
N LEU A 36 2.62 -10.35 -6.45
CA LEU A 36 3.47 -10.49 -5.27
C LEU A 36 2.75 -11.25 -4.15
N PRO A 37 3.48 -11.90 -3.23
CA PRO A 37 2.90 -12.45 -2.02
C PRO A 37 2.33 -11.31 -1.15
N MET A 38 1.26 -11.59 -0.42
CA MET A 38 0.63 -10.61 0.49
C MET A 38 1.45 -10.38 1.77
N CYS A 39 2.31 -11.33 2.14
CA CYS A 39 3.20 -11.22 3.29
C CYS A 39 4.64 -11.27 2.82
N TRP A 40 5.45 -10.26 3.19
CA TRP A 40 6.86 -10.20 2.84
C TRP A 40 7.72 -10.57 4.04
N LYS A 41 8.70 -11.43 3.83
CA LYS A 41 9.65 -11.87 4.83
C LYS A 41 10.82 -10.90 4.89
N ASN A 42 11.06 -10.32 6.06
CA ASN A 42 12.20 -9.48 6.29
C ASN A 42 13.49 -10.33 6.28
N PRO A 43 14.49 -10.03 5.43
CA PRO A 43 15.66 -10.88 5.25
C PRO A 43 16.60 -10.90 6.47
N VAL A 44 16.56 -9.87 7.32
CA VAL A 44 17.42 -9.75 8.50
C VAL A 44 16.79 -10.42 9.73
N THR A 45 15.50 -10.18 9.95
CA THR A 45 14.79 -10.63 11.16
C THR A 45 13.98 -11.90 10.97
N GLY A 46 13.74 -12.31 9.72
CA GLY A 46 12.88 -13.45 9.38
C GLY A 46 11.38 -13.24 9.64
N LYS A 47 10.97 -12.10 10.19
CA LYS A 47 9.58 -11.77 10.50
C LYS A 47 8.78 -11.47 9.22
N LEU A 48 7.48 -11.73 9.26
CA LEU A 48 6.56 -11.42 8.17
C LEU A 48 5.89 -10.05 8.39
N ALA A 49 5.81 -9.26 7.33
CA ALA A 49 5.01 -8.04 7.26
C ALA A 49 3.87 -8.25 6.24
N LEU A 50 2.64 -7.89 6.61
CA LEU A 50 1.52 -7.86 5.68
C LEU A 50 1.67 -6.66 4.74
N GLN A 51 2.20 -6.89 3.55
CA GLN A 51 2.56 -5.87 2.57
C GLN A 51 1.70 -5.99 1.32
N ILE A 52 0.61 -5.23 1.33
CA ILE A 52 -0.31 -5.11 0.21
C ILE A 52 -0.48 -3.63 -0.03
N HIS A 53 -0.31 -3.15 -1.26
CA HIS A 53 -0.59 -1.75 -1.57
C HIS A 53 -2.11 -1.57 -1.73
N PRO A 54 -2.82 -0.96 -0.77
CA PRO A 54 -4.28 -1.04 -0.73
C PRO A 54 -4.97 -0.20 -1.81
N SER A 55 -4.27 0.80 -2.38
CA SER A 55 -4.83 1.63 -3.47
C SER A 55 -4.59 1.06 -4.88
N ALA A 56 -3.62 0.17 -5.07
CA ALA A 56 -3.19 -0.31 -6.38
C ALA A 56 -3.57 -1.79 -6.63
N ILE A 57 -4.12 -2.45 -5.60
CA ILE A 57 -4.54 -3.85 -5.69
C ILE A 57 -5.68 -4.03 -6.70
N ARG A 58 -5.58 -5.05 -7.55
CA ARG A 58 -6.57 -5.37 -8.58
C ARG A 58 -7.25 -6.73 -8.41
N ALA A 59 -6.49 -7.72 -7.93
CA ALA A 59 -6.95 -9.09 -7.79
C ALA A 59 -6.19 -9.81 -6.67
N ILE A 60 -6.82 -10.83 -6.10
CA ILE A 60 -6.19 -11.72 -5.12
C ILE A 60 -6.18 -13.13 -5.69
N HIS A 61 -5.00 -13.73 -5.73
CA HIS A 61 -4.83 -15.12 -6.14
C HIS A 61 -5.13 -16.04 -4.95
N LEU A 62 -6.10 -16.93 -5.11
CA LEU A 62 -6.60 -17.78 -4.03
C LEU A 62 -5.91 -19.16 -4.04
N PRO A 63 -5.91 -19.86 -2.89
CA PRO A 63 -5.56 -21.28 -2.86
C PRO A 63 -6.40 -22.07 -3.88
N GLY A 64 -5.76 -22.95 -4.65
CA GLY A 64 -6.42 -23.71 -5.73
C GLY A 64 -6.39 -23.03 -7.11
N GLY A 65 -5.78 -21.85 -7.22
CA GLY A 65 -5.47 -21.23 -8.52
C GLY A 65 -6.55 -20.31 -9.10
N SER A 66 -7.70 -20.18 -8.44
CA SER A 66 -8.71 -19.17 -8.78
C SER A 66 -8.24 -17.75 -8.39
N LYS A 67 -8.91 -16.74 -8.96
CA LYS A 67 -8.63 -15.33 -8.67
C LYS A 67 -9.91 -14.61 -8.25
N MET A 68 -9.84 -13.84 -7.18
CA MET A 68 -10.83 -12.84 -6.82
C MET A 68 -10.54 -11.58 -7.62
N THR A 69 -11.47 -11.16 -8.48
CA THR A 69 -11.29 -10.03 -9.41
C THR A 69 -12.36 -8.95 -9.27
N ASP A 70 -13.40 -9.22 -8.49
CA ASP A 70 -14.34 -8.18 -8.08
C ASP A 70 -13.58 -7.17 -7.21
N LEU A 71 -13.58 -5.91 -7.63
CA LEU A 71 -12.72 -4.89 -7.05
C LEU A 71 -13.17 -4.48 -5.65
N GLU A 72 -14.48 -4.51 -5.39
CA GLU A 72 -15.05 -4.22 -4.09
C GLU A 72 -14.69 -5.33 -3.09
N GLU A 73 -14.91 -6.59 -3.45
CA GLU A 73 -14.54 -7.74 -2.61
C GLU A 73 -13.03 -7.77 -2.31
N VAL A 74 -12.19 -7.51 -3.31
CA VAL A 74 -10.73 -7.42 -3.14
C VAL A 74 -10.35 -6.34 -2.13
N ARG A 75 -10.91 -5.14 -2.27
CA ARG A 75 -10.59 -4.01 -1.39
C ARG A 75 -11.09 -4.23 0.03
N GLU A 76 -12.29 -4.79 0.20
CA GLU A 76 -12.84 -5.12 1.51
C GLU A 76 -12.01 -6.19 2.23
N LEU A 77 -11.54 -7.21 1.49
CA LEU A 77 -10.65 -8.22 2.06
C LEU A 77 -9.31 -7.60 2.51
N VAL A 78 -8.66 -6.79 1.67
CA VAL A 78 -7.40 -6.13 2.02
C VAL A 78 -7.58 -5.19 3.20
N HIS A 79 -8.64 -4.38 3.19
CA HIS A 79 -8.98 -3.48 4.29
C HIS A 79 -9.14 -4.25 5.60
N ARG A 80 -9.92 -5.33 5.61
CA ARG A 80 -10.12 -6.18 6.79
C ARG A 80 -8.81 -6.76 7.34
N LEU A 81 -7.88 -7.14 6.45
CA LEU A 81 -6.57 -7.66 6.85
C LEU A 81 -5.65 -6.57 7.43
N GLN A 82 -5.67 -5.36 6.88
CA GLN A 82 -4.80 -4.26 7.29
C GLN A 82 -5.36 -3.43 8.45
N ARG A 83 -6.68 -3.39 8.64
CA ARG A 83 -7.35 -2.55 9.63
C ARG A 83 -6.88 -2.76 11.08
N PRO A 84 -6.51 -3.98 11.52
CA PRO A 84 -5.90 -4.17 12.85
C PRO A 84 -4.53 -3.51 13.01
N ALA A 85 -3.77 -3.32 11.93
CA ALA A 85 -2.41 -2.78 11.96
C ALA A 85 -2.37 -1.27 12.21
N ILE A 86 -3.50 -0.57 12.13
CA ILE A 86 -3.62 0.85 12.50
C ILE A 86 -4.21 1.05 13.90
N ALA A 87 -4.28 0.00 14.73
CA ALA A 87 -4.57 0.17 16.14
C ALA A 87 -3.47 1.04 16.80
N PRO A 88 -3.78 1.93 17.77
CA PRO A 88 -2.84 2.92 18.28
C PRO A 88 -1.46 2.36 18.69
N LYS A 89 -1.43 1.17 19.30
CA LYS A 89 -0.19 0.49 19.73
C LYS A 89 0.76 0.08 18.59
N TYR A 90 0.30 0.12 17.34
CA TYR A 90 1.08 -0.22 16.14
C TYR A 90 1.38 1.01 15.28
N VAL A 91 0.93 2.20 15.68
CA VAL A 91 1.09 3.45 14.92
C VAL A 91 2.13 4.31 15.62
N TYR A 92 3.14 4.73 14.85
CA TYR A 92 4.03 5.81 15.23
C TYR A 92 3.57 7.09 14.52
N ALA A 93 3.03 8.04 15.29
CA ALA A 93 2.67 9.37 14.80
C ALA A 93 3.86 10.31 15.04
N HIS A 94 4.50 10.73 13.95
CA HIS A 94 5.63 11.66 14.03
C HIS A 94 5.13 13.10 13.98
N ASP A 95 5.37 13.84 15.05
CA ASP A 95 5.22 15.29 15.10
C ASP A 95 6.47 15.92 14.49
N TRP A 96 6.31 16.63 13.37
CA TRP A 96 7.44 17.08 12.54
C TRP A 96 7.99 18.41 13.04
N GLU A 97 9.31 18.48 13.23
CA GLU A 97 10.04 19.72 13.46
C GLU A 97 10.99 20.05 12.28
N GLU A 98 11.38 21.31 12.16
CA GLU A 98 12.32 21.73 11.12
C GLU A 98 13.66 21.02 11.32
N GLY A 99 14.16 20.38 10.25
CA GLY A 99 15.41 19.63 10.28
C GLY A 99 15.25 18.12 10.52
N ASP A 100 14.03 17.66 10.84
CA ASP A 100 13.77 16.22 11.02
C ASP A 100 13.99 15.41 9.75
N LEU A 101 14.50 14.20 9.95
CA LEU A 101 14.66 13.18 8.92
C LEU A 101 14.11 11.84 9.42
N VAL A 102 13.05 11.35 8.76
CA VAL A 102 12.51 10.02 9.00
C VAL A 102 12.97 9.06 7.91
N LEU A 103 13.60 7.97 8.32
CA LEU A 103 13.91 6.82 7.47
C LEU A 103 13.04 5.64 7.87
N PHE A 104 12.47 4.95 6.90
CA PHE A 104 11.65 3.76 7.16
C PHE A 104 11.84 2.71 6.08
N ASN A 105 11.69 1.44 6.48
CA ASN A 105 11.75 0.30 5.58
C ASN A 105 10.38 0.08 4.93
N ASN A 106 10.23 0.45 3.64
CA ASN A 106 9.00 0.26 2.87
C ASN A 106 8.47 -1.19 2.89
N GLN A 107 9.35 -2.19 2.97
CA GLN A 107 8.93 -3.60 3.03
C GLN A 107 8.36 -4.00 4.40
N GLY A 108 8.48 -3.16 5.43
CA GLY A 108 8.06 -3.47 6.80
C GLY A 108 6.92 -2.61 7.33
N VAL A 109 6.63 -1.47 6.70
CA VAL A 109 5.62 -0.52 7.18
C VAL A 109 4.70 -0.05 6.07
N ILE A 110 3.53 0.44 6.48
CA ILE A 110 2.68 1.33 5.68
C ILE A 110 2.77 2.71 6.30
N HIS A 111 2.78 3.74 5.48
CA HIS A 111 2.80 5.12 5.94
C HIS A 111 1.73 5.93 5.22
N SER A 112 1.21 6.95 5.90
CA SER A 112 0.25 7.89 5.36
C SER A 112 0.56 9.27 5.91
N VAL A 113 0.33 10.29 5.10
CA VAL A 113 0.35 11.67 5.56
C VAL A 113 -1.00 11.97 6.20
N VAL A 114 -0.98 12.40 7.46
CA VAL A 114 -2.17 12.84 8.20
C VAL A 114 -2.11 14.35 8.42
N GLY A 115 -3.29 14.97 8.59
CA GLY A 115 -3.44 16.39 8.89
C GLY A 115 -4.00 17.22 7.74
N ALA A 116 -4.94 18.10 8.07
CA ALA A 116 -5.40 19.16 7.18
C ALA A 116 -4.67 20.44 7.59
N PHE A 117 -3.82 20.96 6.71
CA PHE A 117 -3.16 22.25 6.91
C PHE A 117 -4.21 23.36 6.89
N GLY A 118 -3.99 24.39 7.72
CA GLY A 118 -4.74 25.64 7.60
C GLY A 118 -4.57 26.23 6.18
N PRO A 119 -5.52 27.07 5.70
CA PRO A 119 -5.45 27.64 4.35
C PRO A 119 -4.12 28.35 4.02
N ASP A 120 -3.45 28.90 5.03
CA ASP A 120 -2.21 29.68 4.90
C ASP A 120 -0.94 28.89 5.24
N GLU A 121 -1.06 27.64 5.69
CA GLU A 121 0.09 26.82 6.08
C GLU A 121 0.77 26.19 4.86
N LYS A 122 2.10 26.26 4.83
CA LYS A 122 2.93 25.67 3.77
C LYS A 122 3.83 24.60 4.35
N ARG A 123 3.88 23.44 3.69
CA ARG A 123 4.74 22.32 4.07
C ARG A 123 5.51 21.84 2.86
N LEU A 124 6.84 21.76 3.00
CA LEU A 124 7.74 21.29 1.95
C LEU A 124 8.59 20.16 2.52
N PHE A 125 8.56 18.99 1.85
CA PHE A 125 9.50 17.91 2.10
C PHE A 125 10.38 17.65 0.89
N ARG A 126 11.54 17.07 1.17
CA ARG A 126 12.40 16.46 0.18
C ARG A 126 12.43 14.96 0.45
N GLN A 127 12.03 14.17 -0.55
CA GLN A 127 12.06 12.72 -0.46
C GLN A 127 13.18 12.17 -1.34
N CYS A 128 13.91 11.20 -0.81
CA CYS A 128 14.81 10.36 -1.58
C CYS A 128 14.38 8.91 -1.36
N ASN A 129 14.22 8.15 -2.44
CA ASN A 129 13.85 6.74 -2.40
C ASN A 129 15.05 5.89 -2.85
N LEU A 130 15.35 4.83 -2.10
CA LEU A 130 16.31 3.83 -2.52
C LEU A 130 15.59 2.74 -3.30
N ALA A 131 15.99 2.52 -4.55
CA ALA A 131 15.45 1.42 -5.35
C ALA A 131 15.92 0.09 -4.78
N SER A 132 15.01 -0.90 -4.71
CA SER A 132 15.36 -2.27 -4.37
C SER A 132 16.25 -2.87 -5.46
N SER A 133 17.31 -3.56 -5.07
CA SER A 133 18.19 -4.31 -5.99
C SER A 133 17.65 -5.71 -6.33
N GLU A 134 16.69 -6.20 -5.56
CA GLU A 134 16.10 -7.53 -5.68
C GLU A 134 14.58 -7.49 -5.43
N GLY A 135 13.90 -8.58 -5.78
CA GLY A 135 12.47 -8.78 -5.51
C GLY A 135 12.14 -8.92 -4.03
N VAL A 136 10.88 -9.23 -3.73
CA VAL A 136 10.41 -9.42 -2.35
C VAL A 136 10.43 -10.89 -1.96
N MET A 137 10.90 -11.20 -0.75
CA MET A 137 10.91 -12.57 -0.25
C MET A 137 9.53 -12.94 0.31
N GLY A 138 8.94 -14.02 -0.18
CA GLY A 138 7.68 -14.56 0.34
C GLY A 138 7.85 -15.36 1.64
N PRO A 139 6.74 -15.80 2.26
CA PRO A 139 6.79 -16.64 3.47
C PRO A 139 7.45 -18.00 3.22
N ASP A 140 7.43 -18.48 1.97
CA ASP A 140 8.07 -19.71 1.51
C ASP A 140 9.58 -19.56 1.25
N GLY A 141 10.14 -18.36 1.47
CA GLY A 141 11.56 -18.06 1.27
C GLY A 141 11.95 -17.83 -0.19
N LYS A 142 10.99 -17.81 -1.12
CA LYS A 142 11.27 -17.51 -2.54
C LYS A 142 11.27 -16.01 -2.77
N LEU A 143 12.07 -15.56 -3.73
CA LEU A 143 12.05 -14.18 -4.23
C LEU A 143 11.00 -14.05 -5.34
N TYR A 144 10.23 -12.98 -5.28
CA TYR A 144 9.20 -12.61 -6.24
C TYR A 144 9.56 -11.27 -6.87
N GLU A 145 9.65 -11.23 -8.20
CA GLU A 145 10.05 -10.05 -8.98
C GLU A 145 8.87 -9.30 -9.60
#